data_AF-A0AAD9Y974-F1
#
_entry.id   AF-A0AAD9Y974-F1
#
_cell.length_a   1.000
_cell.length_b   1.000
_cell.length_c   1.000
_cell.angle_alpha   90.00
_cell.angle_beta   90.00
_cell.angle_gamma   90.00
#
_symmetry.space_group_name_H-M   'P 1'
#
loop_
_entity.id
_entity.type
_entity.pdbx_description
1 polymer ?
#
loop_
_entity_poly.entity_id
_entity_poly.type
_entity_poly.pdbx_seq_one_letter_code
_entity_poly.pdbx_strand_id
1 'polypeptide(L)'
;MSSDDDIEVTIIYDEAKDCDSWFEKYSEALRERRDEDVRVNFHVEVVQDLRERFWAWTRGIGVYAEPLISLDRRLARHPKIREMVLLLLKLIRDNLQEGRGILYRLFPTSAPSQKTP
;
A
#
# COMPACT_ATOMS: atom_id res chain seq x y z
N MET A 1 -32.06 20.54 -9.40
CA MET A 1 -31.30 19.28 -9.55
C MET A 1 -29.90 19.66 -9.99
N SER A 2 -28.98 19.81 -9.05
CA SER A 2 -27.54 19.66 -9.29
C SER A 2 -27.08 18.80 -8.13
N SER A 3 -27.11 17.49 -8.34
CA SER A 3 -26.31 16.58 -7.53
C SER A 3 -24.88 16.89 -7.93
N ASP A 4 -24.29 17.86 -7.23
CA ASP A 4 -22.85 18.00 -7.15
C ASP A 4 -22.39 16.70 -6.48
N ASP A 5 -22.16 15.68 -7.32
CA ASP A 5 -21.36 14.53 -6.95
C ASP A 5 -20.03 15.14 -6.49
N ASP A 6 -19.83 15.17 -5.18
CA ASP A 6 -18.52 15.38 -4.56
C ASP A 6 -17.62 14.26 -5.08
N ILE A 7 -17.07 14.44 -6.28
CA ILE A 7 -15.99 13.62 -6.80
C ILE A 7 -14.85 13.91 -5.86
N GLU A 8 -14.68 13.05 -4.86
CA GLU A 8 -13.54 13.05 -3.98
C GLU A 8 -12.29 13.13 -4.86
N VAL A 9 -11.65 14.30 -4.87
CA VAL A 9 -10.49 14.53 -5.73
C VAL A 9 -9.35 13.76 -5.11
N THR A 10 -9.21 12.50 -5.49
CA THR A 10 -8.13 11.64 -5.04
C THR A 10 -6.79 12.24 -5.47
N ILE A 11 -5.95 12.66 -4.53
CA ILE A 11 -4.62 13.21 -4.82
C ILE A 11 -3.56 12.11 -4.72
N ILE A 12 -2.50 12.23 -5.53
CA ILE A 12 -1.42 11.24 -5.61
C ILE A 12 -0.74 11.08 -4.26
N TYR A 13 -0.57 12.18 -3.52
CA TYR A 13 -0.05 12.17 -2.15
C TYR A 13 -0.79 11.17 -1.25
N ASP A 14 -2.13 11.23 -1.21
CA ASP A 14 -2.94 10.41 -0.29
C ASP A 14 -2.92 8.94 -0.70
N GLU A 15 -3.07 8.65 -1.99
CA GLU A 15 -2.97 7.27 -2.51
C GLU A 15 -1.60 6.64 -2.25
N ALA A 16 -0.53 7.44 -2.37
CA ALA A 16 0.82 6.96 -2.05
C ALA A 16 0.99 6.71 -0.55
N LYS A 17 0.37 7.52 0.31
CA LYS A 17 0.37 7.31 1.76
C LYS A 17 -0.41 6.06 2.16
N ASP A 18 -1.53 5.80 1.50
CA ASP A 18 -2.30 4.57 1.68
C ASP A 18 -1.49 3.33 1.28
N CYS A 19 -0.77 3.38 0.15
CA CYS A 19 0.15 2.31 -0.22
C CYS A 19 1.19 2.03 0.87
N ASP A 20 1.81 3.07 1.43
CA ASP A 20 2.80 2.91 2.50
C ASP A 20 2.19 2.29 3.77
N SER A 21 0.97 2.70 4.14
CA SER A 21 0.25 2.07 5.26
C SER A 21 -0.03 0.57 5.00
N TRP A 22 -0.34 0.20 3.75
CA TRP A 22 -0.55 -1.21 3.41
C TRP A 22 0.74 -2.03 3.37
N PHE A 23 1.87 -1.44 2.97
CA PHE A 23 3.18 -2.07 3.13
C PHE A 23 3.48 -2.38 4.59
N GLU A 24 3.21 -1.43 5.50
CA GLU A 24 3.39 -1.62 6.93
C GLU A 24 2.50 -2.73 7.49
N LYS A 25 1.19 -2.68 7.23
CA LYS A 25 0.22 -3.71 7.67
C LYS A 25 0.57 -5.10 7.16
N TYR A 26 1.04 -5.22 5.92
CA TYR A 26 1.42 -6.52 5.37
C TYR A 26 2.73 -7.01 5.99
N SER A 27 3.71 -6.13 6.19
CA SER A 27 4.97 -6.45 6.85
C SER A 27 4.77 -6.90 8.29
N GLU A 28 3.88 -6.25 9.03
CA GLU A 28 3.49 -6.64 10.39
C GLU A 28 2.87 -8.05 10.41
N ALA A 29 1.90 -8.31 9.52
CA ALA A 29 1.27 -9.62 9.42
C ALA A 29 2.27 -10.75 9.09
N LEU A 30 3.29 -10.47 8.27
CA LEU A 30 4.36 -11.42 7.98
C LEU A 30 5.28 -11.64 9.18
N ARG A 31 5.63 -10.59 9.93
CA ARG A 31 6.47 -10.68 11.13
C ARG A 31 5.80 -11.46 12.25
N GLU A 32 4.49 -11.29 12.43
CA GLU A 32 3.70 -12.08 13.40
C GLU A 32 3.77 -13.59 13.12
N ARG A 33 4.05 -13.98 11.88
CA ARG A 33 4.06 -15.36 11.40
C ARG A 33 5.44 -15.88 11.02
N ARG A 34 6.49 -15.12 11.38
CA ARG A 34 7.86 -15.36 10.92
C ARG A 34 8.38 -16.77 11.21
N ASP A 35 7.92 -17.37 12.32
CA ASP A 35 8.35 -18.68 12.78
C ASP A 35 7.46 -19.83 12.28
N GLU A 36 6.38 -19.53 11.53
CA GLU A 36 5.43 -20.53 11.03
C GLU A 36 5.97 -21.29 9.80
N ASP A 37 6.72 -20.62 8.92
CA ASP A 37 7.23 -21.20 7.67
C ASP A 37 8.45 -20.43 7.13
N VAL A 38 9.46 -21.14 6.63
CA VAL A 38 10.67 -20.52 6.03
C VAL A 38 10.33 -19.59 4.86
N ARG A 39 9.24 -19.87 4.12
CA ARG A 39 8.76 -19.03 3.01
C ARG A 39 8.27 -17.68 3.49
N VAL A 40 7.72 -17.59 4.72
CA VAL A 40 7.30 -16.31 5.31
C VAL A 40 8.51 -15.38 5.48
N ASN A 41 9.67 -15.90 5.89
CA ASN A 41 10.90 -15.11 5.98
C ASN A 41 11.31 -14.52 4.62
N PHE A 42 11.28 -15.33 3.56
CA PHE A 42 11.55 -14.84 2.20
C PHE A 42 10.55 -13.75 1.78
N HIS A 43 9.26 -13.90 2.12
CA HIS A 43 8.26 -12.87 1.84
C HIS A 43 8.49 -11.57 2.60
N VAL A 44 8.99 -11.61 3.85
CA VAL A 44 9.36 -10.40 4.60
C VAL A 44 10.42 -9.60 3.85
N GLU A 45 11.47 -10.26 3.39
CA GLU A 45 12.58 -9.61 2.65
C GLU A 45 12.08 -8.99 1.34
N VAL A 46 11.26 -9.73 0.58
CA VAL A 46 10.70 -9.25 -0.68
C VAL A 46 9.78 -8.04 -0.48
N VAL A 47 8.88 -8.08 0.50
CA VAL A 47 7.97 -6.95 0.78
C VAL A 47 8.75 -5.72 1.24
N GLN A 48 9.83 -5.91 2.00
CA GLN A 48 10.69 -4.82 2.43
C GLN A 48 11.47 -4.18 1.27
N ASP A 49 12.08 -4.98 0.39
CA ASP A 49 12.73 -4.46 -0.83
C ASP A 49 11.74 -3.69 -1.72
N LEU A 50 10.51 -4.20 -1.89
CA LEU A 50 9.46 -3.51 -2.65
C LEU A 50 9.07 -2.17 -1.99
N ARG A 51 8.96 -2.10 -0.66
CA ARG A 51 8.68 -0.85 0.06
C ARG A 51 9.80 0.17 -0.14
N GLU A 52 11.06 -0.27 -0.07
CA GLU A 52 12.22 0.60 -0.27
C GLU A 52 12.25 1.19 -1.69
N ARG A 53 11.95 0.37 -2.71
CA ARG A 53 11.82 0.82 -4.10
C ARG A 53 10.66 1.80 -4.27
N PHE A 54 9.52 1.52 -3.64
CA PHE A 54 8.38 2.43 -3.62
C PHE A 54 8.75 3.79 -3.02
N TRP A 55 9.46 3.81 -1.90
CA TRP A 55 9.95 5.04 -1.28
C TRP A 55 11.01 5.78 -2.11
N ALA A 56 11.88 5.05 -2.79
CA ALA A 56 12.84 5.66 -3.71
C ALA A 56 12.11 6.36 -4.85
N TRP A 57 11.08 5.72 -5.40
CA TRP A 57 10.22 6.29 -6.44
C TRP A 57 9.45 7.53 -5.93
N THR A 58 8.74 7.45 -4.80
CA THR A 58 7.93 8.57 -4.28
C THR A 58 8.79 9.80 -3.99
N ARG A 59 9.98 9.61 -3.42
CA ARG A 59 10.96 10.68 -3.18
C ARG A 59 11.53 11.23 -4.48
N GLY A 60 11.94 10.36 -5.39
CA GLY A 60 12.60 10.74 -6.65
C GLY A 60 11.74 11.62 -7.56
N ILE A 61 10.42 11.45 -7.53
CA ILE A 61 9.50 12.25 -8.37
C ILE A 61 8.78 13.36 -7.58
N GLY A 62 9.03 13.48 -6.28
CA GLY A 62 8.46 14.52 -5.43
C GLY A 62 6.97 14.32 -5.10
N VAL A 63 6.54 13.08 -4.85
CA VAL A 63 5.16 12.79 -4.39
C VAL A 63 4.86 13.55 -3.10
N TYR A 64 5.78 13.48 -2.14
CA TYR A 64 5.66 14.13 -0.82
C TYR A 64 6.35 15.50 -0.74
N ALA A 65 6.65 16.13 -1.88
CA ALA A 65 7.26 17.45 -1.88
C ALA A 65 6.24 18.55 -1.52
N GLU A 66 6.72 19.76 -1.20
CA GLU A 66 5.86 20.88 -0.86
C GLU A 66 4.80 21.17 -1.94
N PRO A 67 3.60 21.70 -1.57
CA PRO A 67 2.46 21.81 -2.49
C PRO A 67 2.73 22.51 -3.83
N LEU A 68 3.72 23.40 -3.91
CA LEU A 68 4.05 24.12 -5.13
C LEU A 68 4.94 23.32 -6.09
N ILE A 69 5.66 22.32 -5.59
CA ILE A 69 6.61 21.49 -6.33
C ILE A 69 6.25 19.99 -6.31
N SER A 70 5.15 19.63 -5.63
CA SER A 70 4.65 18.27 -5.54
C SER A 70 4.29 17.69 -6.91
N LEU A 71 4.28 16.36 -6.98
CA LEU A 71 3.87 15.67 -8.21
C LEU A 71 2.42 16.01 -8.60
N ASP A 72 1.51 16.12 -7.62
CA ASP A 72 0.14 16.56 -7.86
C ASP A 72 0.10 17.90 -8.58
N ARG A 73 0.88 18.88 -8.12
CA ARG A 73 0.95 20.21 -8.74
C ARG A 73 1.56 20.16 -10.13
N ARG A 74 2.64 19.39 -10.31
CA ARG A 74 3.31 19.21 -11.61
C ARG A 74 2.39 18.55 -12.64
N LEU A 75 1.52 17.63 -12.22
CA LEU A 75 0.60 16.92 -13.09
C LEU A 75 -0.79 17.57 -13.21
N ALA A 76 -1.03 18.70 -12.56
CA ALA A 76 -2.32 19.42 -12.62
C ALA A 76 -2.76 19.76 -14.06
N ARG A 77 -1.81 19.97 -14.98
CA ARG A 77 -2.08 20.23 -16.42
C ARG A 77 -1.97 18.99 -17.30
N HIS A 78 -1.73 17.82 -16.70
CA HIS A 78 -1.52 16.55 -17.38
C HIS A 78 -2.46 15.46 -16.81
N PRO A 79 -3.78 15.64 -16.94
CA PRO A 79 -4.78 14.80 -16.26
C PRO A 79 -4.65 13.31 -16.60
N LYS A 80 -4.32 12.97 -17.85
CA LYS A 80 -4.11 11.57 -18.27
C LYS A 80 -2.93 10.91 -17.54
N ILE A 81 -1.83 11.64 -17.34
CA ILE A 81 -0.66 11.11 -16.63
C ILE A 81 -0.99 10.98 -15.15
N ARG A 82 -1.68 11.96 -14.56
CA ARG A 82 -2.17 11.88 -13.17
C ARG A 82 -3.04 10.65 -12.96
N GLU A 83 -4.00 10.40 -13.85
CA GLU A 83 -4.88 9.23 -13.79
C GLU A 83 -4.09 7.92 -13.87
N MET A 84 -3.11 7.83 -14.77
CA MET A 84 -2.25 6.64 -14.85
C MET A 84 -1.47 6.41 -13.56
N VAL A 85 -0.94 7.46 -12.91
CA VAL A 85 -0.24 7.33 -11.63
C VAL A 85 -1.20 6.85 -10.53
N LEU A 86 -2.41 7.41 -10.46
CA LEU A 86 -3.44 6.98 -9.50
C LEU A 86 -3.84 5.52 -9.71
N LEU A 87 -4.01 5.08 -10.95
CA LEU A 87 -4.30 3.68 -11.28
C LEU A 87 -3.16 2.73 -10.87
N LEU A 88 -1.90 3.15 -11.05
CA LEU A 88 -0.75 2.37 -10.61
C LEU A 88 -0.67 2.26 -9.08
N LEU A 89 -0.93 3.35 -8.36
CA LEU A 89 -0.98 3.34 -6.90
C LEU A 89 -2.09 2.43 -6.38
N LYS A 90 -3.29 2.52 -6.97
CA LYS A 90 -4.40 1.62 -6.68
C LYS A 90 -4.00 0.15 -6.90
N LEU A 91 -3.36 -0.16 -8.03
CA LEU A 91 -2.91 -1.53 -8.31
C LEU A 91 -1.90 -2.04 -7.27
N ILE A 92 -0.96 -1.20 -6.83
CA ILE A 92 -0.02 -1.53 -5.75
C ILE A 92 -0.77 -1.83 -4.46
N ARG A 93 -1.69 -0.95 -4.05
CA ARG A 93 -2.52 -1.14 -2.86
C ARG A 93 -3.30 -2.44 -2.91
N ASP A 94 -4.00 -2.70 -4.01
CA ASP A 94 -4.85 -3.88 -4.17
C ASP A 94 -3.99 -5.17 -4.12
N ASN A 95 -2.80 -5.16 -4.71
CA ASN A 95 -1.84 -6.28 -4.61
C ASN A 95 -1.35 -6.51 -3.17
N LEU A 96 -1.10 -5.45 -2.39
CA LEU A 96 -0.71 -5.57 -0.99
C LEU A 96 -1.84 -6.13 -0.13
N GLN A 97 -3.07 -5.69 -0.37
CA GLN A 97 -4.26 -6.22 0.30
C GLN A 97 -4.46 -7.70 0.01
N GLU A 98 -4.37 -8.11 -1.27
CA GLU A 98 -4.50 -9.50 -1.67
C GLU A 98 -3.37 -10.37 -1.11
N GLY A 99 -2.12 -9.91 -1.16
CA GLY A 99 -0.98 -10.62 -0.56
C GLY A 99 -1.19 -10.91 0.93
N ARG A 100 -1.61 -9.90 1.69
CA ARG A 100 -1.97 -10.06 3.11
C ARG A 100 -3.17 -11.00 3.31
N GLY A 101 -4.19 -10.91 2.46
CA GLY A 101 -5.36 -11.80 2.51
C GLY A 101 -5.01 -13.27 2.19
N ILE A 102 -4.06 -13.51 1.28
CA ILE A 102 -3.53 -14.84 1.00
C ILE A 102 -2.77 -15.37 2.22
N LEU A 103 -1.95 -14.55 2.87
CA LEU A 103 -1.22 -14.94 4.08
C LEU A 103 -2.16 -15.48 5.17
N TYR A 104 -3.25 -14.77 5.46
CA TYR A 104 -4.24 -15.23 6.45
C TYR A 104 -4.98 -16.51 6.05
N ARG A 105 -5.13 -16.77 4.75
CA ARG A 105 -5.78 -18.00 4.24
C ARG A 105 -4.85 -19.21 4.33
N LEU A 106 -3.57 -19.03 4.01
CA LEU A 106 -2.57 -20.10 4.05
C LEU A 106 -2.17 -20.46 5.49
N PHE A 107 -2.19 -19.46 6.37
CA PHE A 107 -1.87 -19.62 7.77
C PHE A 107 -3.03 -19.04 8.60
N PRO A 108 -4.09 -19.81 8.88
CA PRO A 108 -5.14 -19.37 9.79
C PRO A 108 -4.54 -19.25 11.18
N THR A 109 -4.81 -18.16 11.90
CA THR A 109 -4.43 -18.06 13.31
C THR A 109 -5.15 -19.17 14.06
N SER A 110 -4.42 -20.12 14.65
CA SER A 110 -5.04 -21.08 15.58
C SER A 110 -5.68 -20.28 16.71
N ALA A 111 -7.01 -20.42 16.88
CA ALA A 111 -7.73 -19.77 17.96
C ALA A 111 -7.00 -20.02 19.30
N PRO A 112 -6.96 -19.03 20.22
CA PRO A 112 -6.38 -19.26 21.54
C PRO A 112 -7.12 -20.45 22.15
N SER A 113 -6.38 -21.53 22.39
CA SER A 113 -6.89 -22.75 22.99
C SER A 113 -7.69 -22.37 24.23
N GLN A 114 -9.01 -22.53 24.17
CA GLN A 114 -9.85 -22.38 25.35
C GLN A 114 -9.32 -23.37 26.37
N LYS A 115 -8.64 -22.86 27.41
CA LYS A 115 -8.32 -23.64 28.60
C LYS A 115 -9.66 -23.99 29.24
N THR A 116 -10.15 -25.19 28.96
CA THR A 116 -11.21 -25.81 29.77
C THR A 116 -10.64 -26.07 31.17
N PRO A 117 -11.32 -25.64 32.24
CA PRO A 117 -10.94 -25.95 33.62
C PRO A 117 -11.05 -27.44 33.93
#